data_AF-A0A1I1T236-F1
#
_entry.id   AF-A0A1I1T236-F1
#
_cell.length_a   1.000
_cell.length_b   1.000
_cell.length_c   1.000
_cell.angle_alpha   90.00
_cell.angle_beta   90.00
_cell.angle_gamma   90.00
#
_symmetry.space_group_name_H-M   'P 1'
#
loop_
_entity.id
_entity.type
_entity.pdbx_description
1 polymer ?
#
loop_
_entity_poly.entity_id
_entity_poly.type
_entity_poly.pdbx_seq_one_letter_code
_entity_poly.pdbx_strand_id
1 'polypeptide(L)'
;MNKFAVPVFMLVLALPDLSWAAPPAGGDVPGATATATAGSTTFSSTNSRWSSCTQCSAQCNAHWKAKLDKCNKDLAWTKSHWSKKLADCKAKDKCTENQGPVVLTTLNLEDAERSLCELALERGGSIVKAAKLLGITPDALQQKITKLGLVWPRPAAEAEH
;
A
#
# COMPACT_ATOMS: atom_id res chain seq x y z
N MET A 1 -2.28 -30.95 -11.40
CA MET A 1 -3.10 -30.36 -12.49
C MET A 1 -3.17 -28.87 -12.25
N ASN A 2 -2.24 -28.13 -12.86
CA ASN A 2 -1.97 -26.71 -12.58
C ASN A 2 -2.91 -25.84 -13.41
N LYS A 3 -3.58 -24.88 -12.76
CA LYS A 3 -4.33 -23.81 -13.42
C LYS A 3 -3.54 -22.50 -13.29
N PHE A 4 -2.69 -22.22 -14.28
CA PHE A 4 -2.14 -20.89 -14.52
C PHE A 4 -3.09 -20.13 -15.45
N ALA A 5 -3.76 -19.10 -14.94
CA ALA A 5 -4.45 -18.11 -15.74
C ALA A 5 -3.49 -16.95 -16.01
N VAL A 6 -3.03 -16.82 -17.25
CA VAL A 6 -2.22 -15.69 -17.72
C VAL A 6 -3.16 -14.68 -18.37
N PRO A 7 -3.15 -13.39 -17.96
CA PRO A 7 -4.02 -12.37 -18.53
C PRO A 7 -3.57 -11.96 -19.95
N VAL A 8 -4.56 -11.83 -20.84
CA VAL A 8 -4.48 -11.26 -22.19
C VAL A 8 -4.00 -9.81 -22.08
N PHE A 9 -2.69 -9.61 -22.14
CA PHE A 9 -2.05 -8.31 -22.16
C PHE A 9 -0.94 -8.31 -23.22
N MET A 10 -1.28 -8.58 -24.48
CA MET A 10 -0.37 -8.45 -25.62
C MET A 10 -1.17 -8.55 -26.94
N LEU A 11 -1.87 -7.48 -27.31
CA LEU A 11 -2.20 -7.23 -28.72
C LEU A 11 -2.44 -5.73 -28.97
N VAL A 12 -1.44 -4.92 -28.59
CA VAL A 12 -1.27 -3.58 -29.16
C VAL A 12 0.05 -3.65 -29.92
N LEU A 13 -0.04 -3.69 -31.25
CA LEU A 13 0.95 -3.24 -32.26
C LEU A 13 0.72 -4.03 -33.57
N ALA A 14 -0.24 -3.58 -34.37
CA ALA A 14 -0.20 -3.66 -35.84
C ALA A 14 -1.55 -3.19 -36.41
N LEU A 15 -1.67 -1.91 -36.72
CA LEU A 15 -2.49 -1.36 -37.80
C LEU A 15 -2.06 0.11 -37.99
N PRO A 16 -1.48 0.48 -39.15
CA PRO A 16 -1.15 1.86 -39.46
C PRO A 16 -2.40 2.60 -39.99
N ASP A 17 -2.44 3.89 -39.66
CA ASP A 17 -3.15 4.96 -40.39
C ASP A 17 -4.69 4.89 -40.48
N LEU A 18 -5.35 5.37 -39.41
CA LEU A 18 -6.68 5.96 -39.54
C LEU A 18 -6.58 7.43 -39.11
N SER A 19 -6.30 8.29 -40.09
CA SER A 19 -6.47 9.73 -39.99
C SER A 19 -7.90 10.03 -39.55
N TRP A 20 -8.09 10.29 -38.25
CA TRP A 20 -9.36 10.79 -37.74
C TRP A 20 -9.59 12.16 -38.39
N ALA A 21 -10.53 12.19 -39.33
CA ALA A 21 -10.93 13.40 -40.02
C ALA A 21 -11.45 14.41 -38.99
N ALA A 22 -10.89 15.61 -39.03
CA ALA A 22 -11.45 16.78 -38.37
C ALA A 22 -12.92 16.97 -38.79
N PRO A 23 -13.81 17.47 -37.90
CA PRO A 23 -15.19 17.78 -38.27
C PRO A 23 -15.20 18.89 -39.34
N PRO A 24 -16.09 18.81 -40.35
CA PRO A 24 -16.16 19.85 -41.38
C PRO A 24 -16.64 21.16 -40.77
N ALA A 25 -15.83 22.20 -40.89
CA ALA A 25 -16.28 23.58 -40.88
C ALA A 25 -17.02 23.84 -42.20
N GLY A 26 -18.30 24.18 -42.13
CA GLY A 26 -19.15 24.56 -43.25
C GLY A 26 -20.61 24.48 -42.79
N GLY A 27 -21.47 25.45 -43.02
CA GLY A 27 -21.48 26.52 -43.99
C GLY A 27 -22.96 26.83 -44.21
N ASP A 28 -23.29 28.11 -44.27
CA ASP A 28 -24.65 28.62 -44.34
C ASP A 28 -25.33 28.15 -45.64
N VAL A 29 -26.51 27.53 -45.55
CA VAL A 29 -27.36 27.21 -46.71
C VAL A 29 -28.54 28.20 -46.78
N PRO A 30 -28.69 29.00 -47.85
CA PRO A 30 -29.85 29.84 -48.06
C PRO A 30 -30.93 29.10 -48.87
N GLY A 31 -32.20 29.39 -48.56
CA GLY A 31 -33.31 29.22 -49.50
C GLY A 31 -34.18 27.97 -49.31
N ALA A 32 -35.19 28.08 -48.46
CA ALA A 32 -36.43 27.31 -48.58
C ALA A 32 -37.60 28.25 -48.29
N THR A 33 -38.22 28.80 -49.33
CA THR A 33 -39.50 29.50 -49.25
C THR A 33 -40.60 28.48 -49.03
N ALA A 34 -41.14 28.43 -47.81
CA ALA A 34 -42.41 27.79 -47.52
C ALA A 34 -43.37 28.87 -46.99
N THR A 35 -44.37 29.19 -47.82
CA THR A 35 -45.48 30.08 -47.49
C THR A 35 -46.31 29.41 -46.39
N ALA A 36 -46.33 29.98 -45.18
CA ALA A 36 -47.25 29.58 -44.13
C ALA A 36 -47.89 30.82 -43.50
N THR A 37 -49.20 30.89 -43.68
CA THR A 37 -50.14 31.90 -43.21
C THR A 37 -50.09 32.09 -41.69
N ALA A 38 -50.33 33.35 -41.30
CA ALA A 38 -50.33 33.90 -39.96
C ALA A 38 -50.85 32.98 -38.83
N GLY A 39 -50.00 32.80 -37.83
CA GLY A 39 -50.32 32.28 -36.51
C GLY A 39 -49.14 32.54 -35.58
N SER A 40 -49.09 33.74 -35.00
CA SER A 40 -48.04 34.13 -34.05
C SER A 40 -47.98 33.17 -32.86
N THR A 41 -46.99 32.29 -32.87
CA THR A 41 -46.39 31.74 -31.65
C THR A 41 -44.88 31.93 -31.76
N THR A 42 -44.38 32.95 -31.08
CA THR A 42 -42.95 33.22 -30.95
C THR A 42 -42.33 32.12 -30.08
N PHE A 43 -41.83 31.05 -30.69
CA PHE A 43 -40.98 30.07 -30.00
C PHE A 43 -39.52 30.57 -29.95
N SER A 44 -39.27 31.59 -29.13
CA SER A 44 -37.91 32.00 -28.79
C SER A 44 -37.45 31.28 -27.53
N SER A 45 -37.15 29.97 -27.62
CA SER A 45 -36.38 29.24 -26.59
C SER A 45 -35.95 27.84 -27.06
N THR A 46 -35.14 27.77 -28.12
CA THR A 46 -34.41 26.54 -28.45
C THR A 46 -32.90 26.65 -28.17
N ASN A 47 -32.33 27.86 -28.20
CA ASN A 47 -30.89 28.04 -28.02
C ASN A 47 -30.42 27.99 -26.55
N SER A 48 -31.29 28.35 -25.60
CA SER A 48 -30.98 28.33 -24.16
C SER A 48 -31.00 26.92 -23.55
N ARG A 49 -31.69 25.97 -24.19
CA ARG A 49 -31.87 24.60 -23.70
C ARG A 49 -30.68 23.69 -24.04
N TRP A 50 -29.98 23.97 -25.14
CA TRP A 50 -28.75 23.25 -25.49
C TRP A 50 -27.51 23.83 -24.81
N SER A 51 -27.45 25.15 -24.64
CA SER A 51 -26.38 25.83 -23.91
C SER A 51 -26.25 25.33 -22.46
N SER A 52 -27.38 25.07 -21.78
CA SER A 52 -27.40 24.49 -20.44
C SER A 52 -26.97 23.01 -20.41
N CYS A 53 -27.22 22.25 -21.47
CA CYS A 53 -26.73 20.87 -21.61
C CYS A 53 -25.20 20.80 -21.76
N THR A 54 -24.61 21.67 -22.59
CA THR A 54 -23.14 21.74 -22.73
C THR A 54 -22.47 22.24 -21.46
N GLN A 55 -23.08 23.23 -20.78
CA GLN A 55 -22.61 23.72 -19.48
C GLN A 55 -22.67 22.65 -18.39
N CYS A 56 -23.71 21.82 -18.37
CA CYS A 56 -23.84 20.70 -17.44
C CYS A 56 -22.74 19.64 -17.67
N SER A 57 -22.48 19.26 -18.93
CA SER A 57 -21.41 18.32 -19.27
C SER A 57 -20.02 18.84 -18.89
N ALA A 58 -19.75 20.13 -19.12
CA ALA A 58 -18.49 20.75 -18.74
C ALA A 58 -18.29 20.78 -17.22
N GLN A 59 -19.34 21.12 -16.46
CA GLN A 59 -19.31 21.11 -14.99
C GLN A 59 -19.11 19.70 -14.43
N CYS A 60 -19.80 18.69 -14.99
CA CYS A 60 -19.59 17.30 -14.60
C CYS A 60 -18.14 16.87 -14.85
N ASN A 61 -17.59 17.17 -16.03
CA ASN A 61 -16.21 16.80 -16.37
C ASN A 61 -15.19 17.49 -15.44
N ALA A 62 -15.38 18.77 -15.15
CA ALA A 62 -14.54 19.52 -14.21
C ALA A 62 -14.59 18.92 -12.79
N HIS A 63 -15.78 18.55 -12.31
CA HIS A 63 -15.96 17.90 -11.01
C HIS A 63 -15.23 16.56 -10.92
N TRP A 64 -15.36 15.70 -11.93
CA TRP A 64 -14.66 14.40 -11.97
C TRP A 64 -13.15 14.54 -12.06
N LYS A 65 -12.66 15.51 -12.87
CA LYS A 65 -11.23 15.80 -12.96
C LYS A 65 -10.65 16.23 -11.62
N ALA A 66 -11.32 17.14 -10.91
CA ALA A 66 -10.91 17.58 -9.58
C ALA A 66 -10.90 16.41 -8.56
N LYS A 67 -11.89 15.51 -8.64
CA LYS A 67 -11.95 14.32 -7.78
C LYS A 67 -10.81 13.35 -8.05
N LEU A 68 -10.47 13.12 -9.33
CA LEU A 68 -9.33 12.31 -9.74
C LEU A 68 -8.01 12.89 -9.23
N ASP A 69 -7.82 14.21 -9.38
CA ASP A 69 -6.61 14.89 -8.90
C ASP A 69 -6.45 14.79 -7.38
N LYS A 70 -7.56 14.85 -6.62
CA LYS A 70 -7.55 14.61 -5.17
C LYS A 70 -7.13 13.17 -4.84
N CYS A 71 -7.74 12.17 -5.48
CA CYS A 71 -7.38 10.77 -5.25
C CYS A 71 -5.92 10.48 -5.59
N ASN A 72 -5.38 11.07 -6.66
CA ASN A 72 -3.97 10.92 -7.03
C ASN A 72 -3.04 11.54 -5.98
N LYS A 73 -3.40 12.70 -5.41
CA LYS A 73 -2.65 13.31 -4.30
C LYS A 73 -2.70 12.47 -3.03
N ASP A 74 -3.86 11.92 -2.69
CA ASP A 74 -4.02 11.04 -1.52
C ASP A 74 -3.19 9.74 -1.68
N LEU A 75 -3.15 9.18 -2.90
CA LEU A 75 -2.31 8.04 -3.22
C LEU A 75 -0.81 8.36 -3.10
N ALA A 76 -0.38 9.53 -3.57
CA ALA A 76 1.01 9.96 -3.44
C ALA A 76 1.41 10.21 -1.98
N TRP A 77 0.52 10.83 -1.20
CA TRP A 77 0.72 11.08 0.22
C TRP A 77 0.82 9.78 1.02
N THR A 78 -0.11 8.85 0.82
CA THR A 78 -0.10 7.55 1.52
C THR A 78 1.19 6.78 1.26
N LYS A 79 1.64 6.68 0.00
CA LYS A 79 2.93 6.04 -0.35
C LYS A 79 4.10 6.67 0.40
N SER A 80 4.16 8.01 0.41
CA SER A 80 5.25 8.75 1.05
C SER A 80 5.22 8.63 2.58
N HIS A 81 4.02 8.71 3.18
CA HIS A 81 3.81 8.58 4.62
C HIS A 81 4.21 7.20 5.13
N TRP A 82 3.78 6.13 4.46
CA TRP A 82 4.12 4.76 4.86
C TRP A 82 5.59 4.42 4.61
N SER A 83 6.18 4.93 3.53
CA SER A 83 7.62 4.76 3.27
C SER A 83 8.47 5.43 4.36
N LYS A 84 8.09 6.64 4.78
CA LYS A 84 8.74 7.33 5.89
C LYS A 84 8.58 6.58 7.21
N LYS A 85 7.37 6.13 7.53
CA LYS A 85 7.13 5.28 8.72
C LYS A 85 7.99 4.01 8.71
N LEU A 86 8.14 3.36 7.56
CA LEU A 86 8.99 2.19 7.43
C LEU A 86 10.46 2.51 7.68
N ALA A 87 10.95 3.64 7.16
CA ALA A 87 12.31 4.11 7.42
C ALA A 87 12.52 4.44 8.90
N ASP A 88 11.55 5.11 9.54
CA ASP A 88 11.57 5.41 10.97
C ASP A 88 11.53 4.14 11.84
N CYS A 89 10.77 3.10 11.43
CA CYS A 89 10.78 1.79 12.08
C CYS A 89 12.16 1.14 11.99
N LYS A 90 12.74 1.07 10.77
CA LYS A 90 14.08 0.51 10.56
C LYS A 90 15.17 1.25 11.33
N ALA A 91 15.09 2.59 11.43
CA ALA A 91 16.03 3.38 12.22
C ALA A 91 15.87 3.14 13.74
N LYS A 92 14.66 2.75 14.18
CA LYS A 92 14.37 2.38 15.57
C LYS A 92 14.66 0.92 15.88
N ASP A 93 14.90 0.07 14.87
CA ASP A 93 15.35 -1.32 15.01
C ASP A 93 16.79 -1.44 15.55
N LYS A 94 17.39 -0.36 16.06
CA LYS A 94 18.62 -0.38 16.89
C LYS A 94 18.57 -1.34 18.10
N CYS A 95 17.46 -2.02 18.33
CA CYS A 95 17.25 -3.05 19.35
C CYS A 95 17.49 -4.49 18.83
N THR A 96 17.63 -4.74 17.52
CA THR A 96 17.87 -6.09 16.95
C THR A 96 19.27 -6.28 16.36
N GLU A 97 20.14 -5.27 16.40
CA GLU A 97 21.50 -5.33 15.83
C GLU A 97 22.44 -6.33 16.52
N ASN A 98 22.11 -6.81 17.73
CA ASN A 98 22.84 -7.91 18.37
C ASN A 98 22.22 -9.30 18.15
N GLN A 99 21.30 -9.46 17.19
CA GLN A 99 20.76 -10.76 16.81
C GLN A 99 21.55 -11.35 15.64
N GLY A 100 22.73 -11.91 15.95
CA GLY A 100 23.37 -12.85 15.04
C GLY A 100 22.44 -14.04 14.75
N PRO A 101 22.55 -14.69 13.57
CA PRO A 101 21.69 -15.80 13.18
C PRO A 101 21.74 -16.90 14.23
N VAL A 102 20.59 -17.21 14.83
CA VAL A 102 20.46 -18.33 15.78
C VAL A 102 20.30 -19.59 14.96
N VAL A 103 21.36 -20.39 14.88
CA VAL A 103 21.31 -21.71 14.24
C VAL A 103 20.64 -22.67 15.21
N LEU A 104 19.42 -23.09 14.89
CA LEU A 104 18.77 -24.19 15.59
C LEU A 104 19.36 -25.49 15.00
N THR A 105 20.17 -26.19 15.79
CA THR A 105 20.82 -27.44 15.38
C THR A 105 19.86 -28.63 15.35
N THR A 106 18.73 -28.53 16.05
CA THR A 106 17.70 -29.56 16.12
C THR A 106 16.30 -28.94 15.95
N LEU A 107 15.37 -29.69 15.32
CA LEU A 107 13.96 -29.29 15.19
C LEU A 107 13.14 -29.64 16.45
N ASN A 108 13.80 -30.03 17.54
CA ASN A 108 13.13 -30.28 18.81
C ASN A 108 12.82 -28.95 19.48
N LEU A 109 11.54 -28.72 19.79
CA LEU A 109 11.08 -27.46 20.37
C LEU A 109 11.75 -27.18 21.72
N GLU A 110 11.95 -28.21 22.54
CA GLU A 110 12.56 -28.08 23.87
C GLU A 110 14.06 -27.74 23.81
N ASP A 111 14.82 -28.39 22.92
CA ASP A 111 16.24 -28.08 22.70
C ASP A 111 16.42 -26.68 22.09
N ALA A 112 15.59 -26.32 21.11
CA ALA A 112 15.60 -25.00 20.51
C ALA A 112 15.30 -23.90 21.55
N GLU A 113 14.32 -24.13 22.43
CA GLU A 113 13.98 -23.22 23.51
C GLU A 113 15.15 -23.08 24.51
N ARG A 114 15.79 -24.21 24.85
CA ARG A 114 16.97 -24.22 25.74
C ARG A 114 18.11 -23.39 25.17
N SER A 115 18.53 -23.66 23.93
CA SER A 115 19.63 -22.91 23.28
C SER A 115 19.32 -21.43 23.13
N LEU A 116 18.07 -21.08 22.86
CA LEU A 116 17.63 -19.70 22.73
C LEU A 116 17.63 -18.95 24.07
N CYS A 117 17.23 -19.62 25.16
CA CYS A 117 17.35 -19.08 26.52
C CYS A 117 18.82 -18.90 26.94
N GLU A 118 19.69 -19.86 26.66
CA GLU A 118 21.13 -19.77 26.96
C GLU A 118 21.78 -18.59 26.24
N LEU A 119 21.61 -18.47 24.91
CA LEU A 119 22.15 -17.38 24.11
C LEU A 119 21.62 -16.00 24.57
N ALA A 120 20.36 -15.92 24.99
CA ALA A 120 19.78 -14.69 25.51
C ALA A 120 20.39 -14.28 26.86
N LEU A 121 20.64 -15.26 27.74
CA LEU A 121 21.28 -15.03 29.03
C LEU A 121 22.77 -14.66 28.86
N GLU A 122 23.48 -15.28 27.92
CA GLU A 122 24.87 -14.93 27.58
C GLU A 122 24.99 -13.50 27.05
N ARG A 123 24.12 -13.09 26.11
CA ARG A 123 24.13 -11.72 25.56
C ARG A 123 23.62 -10.69 26.57
N GLY A 124 22.64 -11.06 27.38
CA GLY A 124 21.98 -10.15 28.31
C GLY A 124 22.71 -9.95 29.63
N GLY A 125 23.43 -10.96 30.12
CA GLY A 125 24.09 -11.00 31.44
C GLY A 125 23.15 -10.88 32.65
N SER A 126 21.85 -10.66 32.42
CA SER A 126 20.81 -10.47 33.44
C SER A 126 19.49 -10.96 32.86
N ILE A 127 18.64 -11.56 33.72
CA ILE A 127 17.31 -12.06 33.34
C ILE A 127 16.47 -10.95 32.71
N VAL A 128 16.54 -9.72 33.23
CA VAL A 128 15.73 -8.59 32.73
C VAL A 128 16.17 -8.17 31.33
N LYS A 129 17.49 -8.13 31.07
CA LYS A 129 18.03 -7.80 29.74
C LYS A 129 17.75 -8.93 28.75
N ALA A 130 17.93 -10.19 29.17
CA ALA A 130 17.64 -11.37 28.36
C ALA A 130 16.16 -11.45 27.97
N ALA A 131 15.25 -11.25 28.92
CA ALA A 131 13.81 -11.23 28.67
C ALA A 131 13.43 -10.14 27.65
N LYS A 132 14.05 -8.96 27.75
CA LYS A 132 13.86 -7.87 26.79
C LYS A 132 14.37 -8.21 25.39
N LEU A 133 15.49 -8.94 25.27
CA LEU A 133 16.02 -9.40 23.98
C LEU A 133 15.12 -10.45 23.32
N LEU A 134 14.45 -11.27 24.12
CA LEU A 134 13.50 -12.29 23.68
C LEU A 134 12.08 -11.77 23.46
N GLY A 135 11.77 -10.56 23.95
CA GLY A 135 10.43 -10.00 23.88
C GLY A 135 9.42 -10.67 24.83
N ILE A 136 9.89 -11.33 25.88
CA ILE A 136 9.05 -11.98 26.90
C ILE A 136 9.13 -11.23 28.24
N THR A 137 8.22 -11.53 29.17
CA THR A 137 8.31 -11.00 30.53
C THR A 137 9.43 -11.70 31.32
N PRO A 138 10.08 -11.01 32.28
CA PRO A 138 11.11 -11.62 33.12
C PRO A 138 10.61 -12.85 33.89
N ASP A 139 9.36 -12.81 34.34
CA ASP A 139 8.71 -13.92 35.05
C ASP A 139 8.52 -15.14 34.15
N ALA A 140 8.07 -14.93 32.91
CA ALA A 140 7.96 -16.02 31.92
C ALA A 140 9.33 -16.63 31.60
N LEU A 141 10.40 -15.83 31.55
CA LEU A 141 11.76 -16.34 31.38
C LEU A 141 12.19 -17.18 32.58
N GLN A 142 11.88 -16.74 33.80
CA GLN A 142 12.19 -17.49 35.02
C GLN A 142 11.44 -18.84 35.08
N GLN A 143 10.17 -18.86 34.70
CA GLN A 143 9.40 -20.10 34.58
C GLN A 143 10.02 -21.07 33.57
N LYS A 144 10.50 -20.56 32.43
CA LYS A 144 11.19 -21.36 31.40
C LYS A 144 12.52 -21.93 31.89
N ILE A 145 13.31 -21.14 32.61
CA ILE A 145 14.57 -21.58 33.24
C ILE A 145 14.30 -22.75 34.20
N THR A 146 13.30 -22.61 35.07
CA THR A 146 12.89 -23.69 36.00
C THR A 146 12.39 -24.92 35.26
N LYS A 147 11.54 -24.74 34.23
CA LYS A 147 10.97 -25.85 33.45
C LYS A 147 12.02 -26.64 32.68
N LEU A 148 12.99 -25.96 32.07
CA LEU A 148 14.05 -26.56 31.27
C LEU A 148 15.23 -27.07 32.11
N GLY A 149 15.22 -26.80 33.43
CA GLY A 149 16.27 -27.18 34.37
C GLY A 149 17.59 -26.44 34.12
N LEU A 150 17.53 -25.20 33.62
CA LEU A 150 18.73 -24.40 33.35
C LEU A 150 19.31 -23.84 34.66
N VAL A 151 20.60 -24.05 34.90
CA VAL A 151 21.30 -23.52 36.07
C VAL A 151 21.65 -22.05 35.83
N TRP A 152 20.83 -21.16 36.38
CA TRP A 152 21.02 -19.71 36.34
C TRP A 152 20.50 -19.07 37.64
N PRO A 153 21.19 -18.09 38.28
CA PRO A 153 22.47 -17.51 37.90
C PRO A 153 23.57 -18.56 37.96
N ARG A 154 24.49 -18.53 37.00
CA ARG A 154 25.66 -19.42 37.03
C ARG A 154 26.27 -19.25 38.43
N PRO A 155 26.41 -20.33 39.23
CA PRO A 155 27.13 -20.22 40.48
C PRO A 155 28.46 -19.56 40.15
N ALA A 156 28.84 -18.52 40.89
CA ALA A 156 30.14 -17.90 40.74
C ALA A 156 31.19 -18.97 41.02
N ALA A 157 31.55 -19.74 39.99
CA ALA A 157 32.65 -20.66 40.02
C ALA A 157 33.87 -19.77 40.20
N GLU A 158 34.33 -19.71 41.46
CA GLU A 158 35.71 -19.53 41.87
C GLU A 158 36.50 -18.57 40.99
N ALA A 159 36.42 -17.29 41.33
CA ALA A 159 37.48 -16.34 41.01
C ALA A 159 38.72 -16.57 41.90
N GLU A 160 39.13 -17.80 42.22
CA GLU A 160 40.33 -18.11 43.02
C GLU A 160 40.88 -19.54 42.73
N HIS A 161 41.75 -19.68 41.71
CA HIS A 161 43.12 -20.24 41.81
C HIS A 161 43.87 -20.11 40.47
#